data_AF-A0A7C6VNG1-F1
#
_entry.id   AF-A0A7C6VNG1-F1
#
_cell.length_a   1.000
_cell.length_b   1.000
_cell.length_c   1.000
_cell.angle_alpha   90.00
_cell.angle_beta   90.00
_cell.angle_gamma   90.00
#
_symmetry.space_group_name_H-M   'P 1'
#
loop_
_entity.id
_entity.type
_entity.pdbx_description
1 polymer ?
#
loop_
_entity_poly.entity_id
_entity_poly.type
_entity_poly.pdbx_seq_one_letter_code
_entity_poly.pdbx_strand_id
1 'polypeptide(L)'
;MPRFEVKQSAKLNLTSYSGLALIGQCCQAAQVEAVIDPRLPVSQGMRSSDLVKSVVGLLSLGKSDFEAIEPFRGDRFFKEALGLAKVPGSVWMRQRLDARAAELRELTDELSLRLLERTEAPITAHKGYVCADLDTFVMDNSDTKKEAVSRTYQGVDGYTPIALYLGNEGWNLGL
;
A
#
# COMPACT_ATOMS: atom_id res chain seq x y z
N MET A 1 -28.07 -32.05 -20.23
CA MET A 1 -27.00 -31.69 -19.26
C MET A 1 -26.01 -30.79 -19.99
N PRO A 2 -25.56 -29.67 -19.40
CA PRO A 2 -24.49 -28.87 -19.98
C PRO A 2 -23.21 -29.71 -20.11
N ARG A 3 -22.52 -29.57 -21.24
CA ARG A 3 -21.27 -30.29 -21.54
C ARG A 3 -20.12 -29.31 -21.31
N PHE A 4 -19.40 -29.49 -20.21
CA PHE A 4 -18.25 -28.64 -19.89
C PHE A 4 -16.98 -29.18 -20.57
N GLU A 5 -16.21 -28.28 -21.19
CA GLU A 5 -14.88 -28.56 -21.70
C GLU A 5 -13.85 -27.91 -20.76
N VAL A 6 -13.13 -28.73 -20.00
CA VAL A 6 -12.09 -28.25 -19.07
C VAL A 6 -10.76 -28.22 -19.80
N LYS A 7 -10.13 -27.03 -19.91
CA LYS A 7 -8.82 -26.84 -20.52
C LYS A 7 -7.82 -26.37 -19.47
N GLN A 8 -6.70 -27.06 -19.34
CA GLN A 8 -5.55 -26.61 -18.57
C GLN A 8 -4.58 -25.89 -19.51
N SER A 9 -4.21 -24.65 -19.18
CA SER A 9 -3.22 -23.89 -19.92
C SER A 9 -2.10 -23.45 -18.99
N ALA A 10 -0.85 -23.77 -19.33
CA ALA A 10 0.32 -23.29 -18.61
C ALA A 10 0.58 -21.78 -18.81
N LYS A 11 -0.08 -21.16 -19.80
CA LYS A 11 0.09 -19.75 -20.15
C LYS A 11 -0.98 -18.85 -19.52
N LEU A 12 -2.16 -19.41 -19.22
CA LEU A 12 -3.27 -18.64 -18.68
C LEU A 12 -3.08 -18.44 -17.18
N ASN A 13 -3.11 -17.19 -16.72
CA ASN A 13 -3.09 -16.86 -15.31
C ASN A 13 -4.40 -16.15 -14.95
N LEU A 14 -5.31 -16.88 -14.30
CA LEU A 14 -6.59 -16.33 -13.85
C LEU A 14 -6.44 -15.94 -12.38
N THR A 15 -6.79 -14.70 -12.07
CA THR A 15 -6.72 -14.16 -10.71
C THR A 15 -7.92 -13.28 -10.42
N SER A 16 -8.40 -13.30 -9.18
CA SER A 16 -9.46 -12.40 -8.69
C SER A 16 -8.93 -11.02 -8.28
N TYR A 17 -7.62 -10.80 -8.31
CA TYR A 17 -6.94 -9.58 -7.85
C TYR A 17 -6.15 -8.89 -8.96
N SER A 18 -6.67 -8.88 -10.19
CA SER A 18 -6.02 -8.25 -11.34
C SER A 18 -5.76 -6.74 -11.16
N GLY A 19 -6.54 -6.08 -10.30
CA GLY A 19 -6.35 -4.68 -9.91
C GLY A 19 -4.98 -4.36 -9.31
N LEU A 20 -4.24 -5.35 -8.80
CA LEU A 20 -2.85 -5.15 -8.36
C LEU A 20 -1.92 -4.65 -9.46
N ALA A 21 -2.25 -4.86 -10.73
CA ALA A 21 -1.49 -4.28 -11.84
C ALA A 21 -1.53 -2.74 -11.80
N LEU A 22 -2.66 -2.14 -11.42
CA LEU A 22 -2.79 -0.69 -11.25
C LEU A 22 -1.99 -0.22 -10.03
N ILE A 23 -2.00 -0.99 -8.94
CA ILE A 23 -1.18 -0.69 -7.75
C ILE A 23 0.32 -0.68 -8.12
N GLY A 24 0.79 -1.67 -8.88
CA GLY A 24 2.16 -1.69 -9.37
C GLY A 24 2.50 -0.50 -10.26
N GLN A 25 1.59 -0.08 -11.13
CA GLN A 25 1.74 1.14 -11.92
C GLN A 25 1.84 2.39 -11.04
N CYS A 26 1.04 2.51 -9.98
CA CYS A 26 1.15 3.59 -9.01
C CYS A 26 2.52 3.57 -8.31
N CYS A 27 3.00 2.40 -7.87
CA CYS A 27 4.34 2.29 -7.28
C CYS A 27 5.46 2.69 -8.26
N GLN A 28 5.31 2.33 -9.53
CA GLN A 28 6.25 2.74 -10.58
C GLN A 28 6.21 4.24 -10.81
N ALA A 29 5.02 4.83 -10.90
CA ALA A 29 4.81 6.26 -11.10
C ALA A 29 5.39 7.08 -9.93
N ALA A 30 5.14 6.65 -8.69
CA ALA A 30 5.70 7.24 -7.47
C ALA A 30 7.22 6.99 -7.31
N GLN A 31 7.80 6.11 -8.12
CA GLN A 31 9.21 5.71 -8.08
C GLN A 31 9.64 5.14 -6.72
N VAL A 32 8.85 4.22 -6.15
CA VAL A 32 9.09 3.63 -4.82
C VAL A 32 10.54 3.16 -4.64
N GLU A 33 11.11 2.44 -5.61
CA GLU A 33 12.49 1.96 -5.54
C GLU A 33 13.51 3.11 -5.45
N ALA A 34 13.33 4.17 -6.23
CA ALA A 34 14.26 5.29 -6.26
C ALA A 34 14.22 6.12 -4.96
N VAL A 35 13.07 6.14 -4.28
CA VAL A 35 12.88 6.83 -3.00
C VAL A 35 13.42 5.98 -1.84
N ILE A 36 13.14 4.68 -1.85
CA ILE A 36 13.36 3.79 -0.71
C ILE A 36 14.76 3.17 -0.71
N ASP A 37 15.19 2.56 -1.80
CA ASP A 37 16.39 1.70 -1.78
C ASP A 37 17.71 2.46 -1.57
N PRO A 38 17.93 3.68 -2.12
CA PRO A 38 19.15 4.44 -1.83
C PRO A 38 19.27 4.88 -0.37
N ARG A 39 18.13 5.10 0.29
CA ARG A 39 18.07 5.62 1.67
C ARG A 39 18.01 4.49 2.71
N LEU A 40 17.50 3.33 2.32
CA LEU A 40 17.47 2.10 3.12
C LEU A 40 18.15 0.94 2.38
N PRO A 41 19.45 1.08 2.08
CA PRO A 41 20.18 0.08 1.32
C PRO A 41 20.24 -1.24 2.07
N VAL A 42 20.27 -2.33 1.31
CA VAL A 42 20.39 -3.69 1.83
C VAL A 42 21.65 -4.31 1.25
N SER A 43 22.56 -4.74 2.13
CA SER A 43 23.86 -5.31 1.73
C SER A 43 23.72 -6.70 1.09
N GLN A 44 22.76 -7.50 1.56
CA GLN A 44 22.39 -8.81 1.05
C GLN A 44 20.91 -9.08 1.32
N GLY A 45 20.20 -9.65 0.35
CA GLY A 45 18.80 -10.07 0.52
C GLY A 45 17.80 -9.26 -0.30
N MET A 46 16.61 -9.11 0.25
CA MET A 46 15.47 -8.46 -0.43
C MET A 46 15.53 -6.94 -0.30
N ARG A 47 15.13 -6.23 -1.35
CA ARG A 47 15.09 -4.76 -1.38
C ARG A 47 14.06 -4.24 -0.38
N SER A 48 14.33 -3.06 0.18
CA SER A 48 13.39 -2.40 1.09
C SER A 48 12.13 -1.96 0.31
N SER A 49 12.26 -1.64 -0.98
CA SER A 49 11.11 -1.38 -1.85
C SER A 49 10.18 -2.59 -2.04
N ASP A 50 10.73 -3.81 -2.14
CA ASP A 50 9.93 -5.03 -2.31
C ASP A 50 9.03 -5.27 -1.08
N LEU A 51 9.53 -4.95 0.12
CA LEU A 51 8.73 -4.95 1.35
C LEU A 51 7.56 -3.97 1.24
N VAL A 52 7.84 -2.69 0.94
CA VAL A 52 6.83 -1.63 0.86
C VAL A 52 5.75 -1.99 -0.14
N LYS A 53 6.14 -2.39 -1.36
CA LYS A 53 5.20 -2.79 -2.41
C LYS A 53 4.37 -4.01 -2.03
N SER A 54 4.96 -4.99 -1.34
CA SER A 54 4.23 -6.17 -0.87
C SER A 54 3.17 -5.79 0.18
N VAL A 55 3.51 -4.91 1.13
CA VAL A 55 2.57 -4.41 2.14
C VAL A 55 1.45 -3.60 1.47
N VAL A 56 1.78 -2.67 0.57
CA VAL A 56 0.78 -1.90 -0.20
C VAL A 56 -0.13 -2.83 -1.00
N GLY A 57 0.43 -3.86 -1.64
CA GLY A 57 -0.33 -4.89 -2.36
C GLY A 57 -1.31 -5.63 -1.45
N LEU A 58 -0.88 -6.07 -0.27
CA LEU A 58 -1.76 -6.73 0.70
C LEU A 58 -2.86 -5.81 1.22
N LEU A 59 -2.51 -4.58 1.61
CA LEU A 59 -3.48 -3.59 2.10
C LEU A 59 -4.53 -3.25 1.03
N SER A 60 -4.13 -3.18 -0.24
CA SER A 60 -5.05 -2.98 -1.37
C SER A 60 -6.03 -4.14 -1.56
N LEU A 61 -5.72 -5.32 -1.03
CA LEU A 61 -6.61 -6.49 -0.99
C LEU A 61 -7.40 -6.60 0.33
N GLY A 62 -7.32 -5.59 1.20
CA GLY A 62 -7.92 -5.62 2.54
C GLY A 62 -7.25 -6.62 3.49
N LYS A 63 -5.98 -6.98 3.24
CA LYS A 63 -5.19 -7.92 4.05
C LYS A 63 -4.20 -7.15 4.91
N SER A 64 -4.50 -7.01 6.20
CA SER A 64 -3.64 -6.31 7.16
C SER A 64 -2.73 -7.24 7.98
N ASP A 65 -2.97 -8.55 7.95
CA ASP A 65 -2.13 -9.55 8.64
C ASP A 65 -0.89 -9.91 7.81
N PHE A 66 0.27 -9.95 8.45
CA PHE A 66 1.53 -10.39 7.83
C PHE A 66 1.47 -11.82 7.28
N GLU A 67 0.74 -12.74 7.93
CA GLU A 67 0.56 -14.11 7.46
C GLU A 67 -0.14 -14.19 6.10
N ALA A 68 -0.87 -13.14 5.74
CA ALA A 68 -1.59 -13.07 4.48
C ALA A 68 -0.68 -13.01 3.25
N ILE A 69 0.64 -12.79 3.42
CA ILE A 69 1.62 -12.85 2.33
C ILE A 69 1.97 -14.28 1.90
N GLU A 70 1.85 -15.27 2.79
CA GLU A 70 2.38 -16.62 2.55
C GLU A 70 1.79 -17.29 1.30
N PRO A 71 0.47 -17.20 1.01
CA PRO A 71 -0.10 -17.72 -0.23
C PRO A 71 0.50 -17.10 -1.50
N PHE A 72 1.01 -15.87 -1.43
CA PHE A 72 1.56 -15.14 -2.58
C PHE A 72 3.05 -15.42 -2.84
N ARG A 73 3.73 -16.18 -1.97
CA ARG A 73 5.18 -16.43 -2.10
C ARG A 73 5.59 -17.09 -3.41
N GLY A 74 4.72 -17.96 -3.93
CA GLY A 74 4.88 -18.62 -5.24
C GLY A 74 4.01 -18.02 -6.34
N ASP A 75 3.25 -16.97 -6.04
CA ASP A 75 2.31 -16.37 -6.99
C ASP A 75 3.06 -15.49 -8.00
N ARG A 76 3.09 -15.96 -9.24
CA ARG A 76 3.70 -15.25 -10.36
C ARG A 76 3.01 -13.91 -10.65
N PHE A 77 1.67 -13.87 -10.64
CA PHE A 77 0.94 -12.64 -10.93
C PHE A 77 1.21 -11.57 -9.87
N PHE A 78 1.13 -11.94 -8.59
CA PHE A 78 1.40 -10.99 -7.50
C PHE A 78 2.80 -10.37 -7.62
N LYS A 79 3.80 -11.22 -7.89
CA LYS A 79 5.19 -10.80 -8.09
C LYS A 79 5.34 -9.86 -9.29
N GLU A 80 4.78 -10.22 -10.43
CA GLU A 80 4.90 -9.46 -11.68
C GLU A 80 4.11 -8.15 -11.62
N ALA A 81 2.87 -8.19 -11.13
CA ALA A 81 1.99 -7.04 -11.04
C ALA A 81 2.59 -5.91 -10.19
N LEU A 82 3.27 -6.26 -9.09
CA LEU A 82 3.93 -5.30 -8.20
C LEU A 82 5.40 -5.04 -8.58
N GLY A 83 5.93 -5.71 -9.60
CA GLY A 83 7.33 -5.56 -10.03
C GLY A 83 8.34 -5.94 -8.95
N LEU A 84 8.07 -7.01 -8.19
CA LEU A 84 8.91 -7.46 -7.08
C LEU A 84 10.07 -8.33 -7.58
N ALA A 85 11.27 -8.13 -7.02
CA ALA A 85 12.36 -9.09 -7.26
C ALA A 85 12.10 -10.40 -6.52
N LYS A 86 11.56 -10.32 -5.30
CA LYS A 86 11.17 -11.48 -4.48
C LYS A 86 10.00 -11.13 -3.55
N VAL A 87 9.07 -12.05 -3.35
CA VAL A 87 7.98 -11.90 -2.38
C VAL A 87 8.50 -12.25 -0.98
N PRO A 88 8.35 -11.37 0.04
CA PRO A 88 8.77 -11.64 1.41
C PRO A 88 7.92 -12.73 2.07
N GLY A 89 8.49 -13.40 3.07
CA GLY A 89 7.72 -14.22 4.01
C GLY A 89 7.21 -13.38 5.18
N SER A 90 6.19 -13.86 5.88
CA SER A 90 5.50 -13.14 6.96
C SER A 90 6.45 -12.74 8.09
N VAL A 91 7.30 -13.67 8.54
CA VAL A 91 8.28 -13.44 9.61
C VAL A 91 9.29 -12.36 9.21
N TRP A 92 9.81 -12.43 7.99
CA TRP A 92 10.78 -11.45 7.50
C TRP A 92 10.14 -10.07 7.35
N MET A 93 8.90 -10.02 6.83
CA MET A 93 8.12 -8.79 6.70
C MET A 93 7.94 -8.12 8.06
N ARG A 94 7.49 -8.87 9.07
CA ARG A 94 7.30 -8.37 10.44
C ARG A 94 8.59 -7.84 11.04
N GLN A 95 9.65 -8.65 11.06
CA GLN A 95 10.94 -8.26 11.63
C GLN A 95 11.52 -7.01 10.96
N ARG A 96 11.35 -6.90 9.64
CA ARG A 96 11.88 -5.76 8.89
C ARG A 96 11.10 -4.48 9.17
N LEU A 97 9.77 -4.58 9.31
CA LEU A 97 8.93 -3.45 9.72
C LEU A 97 9.20 -3.06 11.16
N ASP A 98 9.30 -4.01 12.11
CA ASP A 98 9.65 -3.72 13.51
C ASP A 98 10.97 -2.94 13.61
N ALA A 99 11.95 -3.28 12.77
CA ALA A 99 13.25 -2.64 12.78
C ALA A 99 13.31 -1.28 12.05
N ARG A 100 12.44 -1.03 11.06
CA ARG A 100 12.61 0.09 10.10
C ARG A 100 11.33 0.91 9.85
N ALA A 101 10.22 0.63 10.53
CA ALA A 101 8.93 1.30 10.28
C ALA A 101 9.02 2.82 10.42
N ALA A 102 9.76 3.33 11.40
CA ALA A 102 9.93 4.78 11.58
C ALA A 102 10.60 5.43 10.37
N GLU A 103 11.70 4.86 9.89
CA GLU A 103 12.39 5.36 8.69
C GLU A 103 11.54 5.19 7.43
N LEU A 104 10.83 4.07 7.30
CA LEU A 104 9.94 3.83 6.19
C LEU A 104 8.78 4.83 6.15
N ARG A 105 8.18 5.18 7.30
CA ARG A 105 7.08 6.14 7.39
C ARG A 105 7.46 7.47 6.74
N GLU A 106 8.58 8.06 7.16
CA GLU A 106 9.06 9.34 6.63
C GLU A 106 9.30 9.28 5.11
N LEU A 107 9.79 8.14 4.59
CA LEU A 107 10.02 7.98 3.15
C LEU A 107 8.72 7.73 2.38
N THR A 108 7.74 7.07 3.00
CA THR A 108 6.46 6.78 2.36
C THR A 108 5.56 8.00 2.28
N ASP A 109 5.69 8.96 3.19
CA ASP A 109 4.92 10.21 3.14
C ASP A 109 5.19 11.00 1.85
N GLU A 110 6.43 10.97 1.34
CA GLU A 110 6.80 11.61 0.07
C GLU A 110 6.13 10.92 -1.15
N LEU A 111 5.77 9.63 -1.05
CA LEU A 111 5.32 8.84 -2.21
C LEU A 111 3.95 9.28 -2.73
N SER A 112 3.03 9.68 -1.85
CA SER A 112 1.70 10.17 -2.26
C SER A 112 1.83 11.45 -3.09
N LEU A 113 2.66 12.39 -2.65
CA LEU A 113 2.93 13.63 -3.40
C LEU A 113 3.59 13.31 -4.75
N ARG A 114 4.65 12.47 -4.75
CA ARG A 114 5.34 12.08 -5.99
C ARG A 114 4.42 11.39 -6.98
N LEU A 115 3.48 10.56 -6.50
CA LEU A 115 2.48 9.92 -7.35
C LEU A 115 1.65 10.98 -8.07
N LEU A 116 1.08 11.95 -7.34
CA LEU A 116 0.26 13.01 -7.91
C LEU A 116 1.04 13.88 -8.90
N GLU A 117 2.23 14.33 -8.54
CA GLU A 117 3.09 15.14 -9.41
C GLU A 117 3.45 14.41 -10.71
N ARG A 118 3.90 13.15 -10.60
CA ARG A 118 4.41 12.40 -11.76
C ARG A 118 3.30 11.82 -12.64
N THR A 119 2.08 11.73 -12.13
CA THR A 119 0.90 11.37 -12.92
C THR A 119 0.17 12.58 -13.47
N GLU A 120 0.65 13.80 -13.18
CA GLU A 120 -0.05 15.04 -13.52
C GLU A 120 -1.50 14.98 -13.06
N ALA A 121 -1.72 14.47 -11.83
CA ALA A 121 -3.04 14.27 -11.29
C ALA A 121 -3.85 15.58 -11.36
N PRO A 122 -5.10 15.54 -11.85
CA PRO A 122 -5.91 16.74 -12.00
C PRO A 122 -6.17 17.37 -10.63
N ILE A 123 -5.87 18.66 -10.50
CA ILE A 123 -6.21 19.45 -9.32
C ILE A 123 -7.10 20.60 -9.81
N THR A 124 -8.41 20.38 -9.79
CA THR A 124 -9.37 21.33 -10.36
C THR A 124 -9.62 22.49 -9.42
N ALA A 125 -9.21 23.68 -9.83
CA ALA A 125 -9.51 24.91 -9.12
C ALA A 125 -10.95 25.40 -9.39
N HIS A 126 -11.64 25.85 -8.34
CA HIS A 126 -12.90 26.58 -8.43
C HIS A 126 -12.63 28.07 -8.24
N LYS A 127 -12.88 28.89 -9.28
CA LYS A 127 -12.64 30.35 -9.26
C LYS A 127 -11.19 30.73 -8.85
N GLY A 128 -10.22 29.90 -9.22
CA GLY A 128 -8.81 30.10 -8.87
C GLY A 128 -8.38 29.57 -7.50
N TYR A 129 -9.29 28.96 -6.73
CA TYR A 129 -9.00 28.34 -5.43
C TYR A 129 -9.07 26.83 -5.51
N VAL A 130 -8.19 26.14 -4.79
CA VAL A 130 -8.20 24.68 -4.64
C VAL A 130 -8.71 24.35 -3.23
N CYS A 131 -9.62 23.40 -3.12
CA CYS A 131 -10.11 22.93 -1.83
C CYS A 131 -9.00 22.15 -1.11
N ALA A 132 -8.88 22.36 0.21
CA ALA A 132 -8.03 21.58 1.09
C ALA A 132 -8.87 21.22 2.31
N ASP A 133 -9.31 19.96 2.35
CA ASP A 133 -10.12 19.43 3.44
C ASP A 133 -9.22 18.72 4.44
N LEU A 134 -9.18 19.23 5.67
CA LEU A 134 -8.34 18.73 6.75
C LEU A 134 -9.24 18.36 7.91
N ASP A 135 -9.36 17.07 8.19
CA ASP A 135 -10.18 16.59 9.31
C ASP A 135 -9.52 15.42 10.02
N THR A 136 -9.85 15.30 11.30
CA THR A 136 -9.58 14.13 12.12
C THR A 136 -10.70 13.11 11.96
N PHE A 137 -10.38 11.83 11.95
CA PHE A 137 -11.40 10.79 12.01
C PHE A 137 -11.00 9.67 12.95
N VAL A 138 -12.00 9.06 13.60
CA VAL A 138 -11.76 7.97 14.55
C VAL A 138 -11.64 6.64 13.82
N MET A 139 -10.52 5.96 14.02
CA MET A 139 -10.35 4.55 13.66
C MET A 139 -10.60 3.70 14.89
N ASP A 140 -11.83 3.18 15.02
CA ASP A 140 -12.25 2.34 16.14
C ASP A 140 -11.40 1.05 16.22
N ASN A 141 -10.93 0.73 17.43
CA ASN A 141 -10.15 -0.46 17.72
C ASN A 141 -10.89 -1.43 18.66
N SER A 142 -12.15 -1.18 19.00
CA SER A 142 -12.94 -1.96 19.98
C SER A 142 -13.01 -3.46 19.67
N ASP A 143 -13.08 -3.82 18.39
CA ASP A 143 -13.13 -5.22 17.93
C ASP A 143 -11.76 -5.79 17.55
N THR A 144 -10.67 -5.04 17.76
CA THR A 144 -9.32 -5.50 17.49
C THR A 144 -8.39 -5.22 18.67
N LYS A 145 -7.11 -5.59 18.56
CA LYS A 145 -6.14 -5.49 19.65
C LYS A 145 -4.86 -4.80 19.20
N LYS A 146 -4.98 -3.74 18.38
CA LYS A 146 -3.81 -2.99 17.93
C LYS A 146 -3.21 -2.19 19.08
N GLU A 147 -1.90 -2.03 19.03
CA GLU A 147 -1.11 -1.34 20.05
C GLU A 147 -1.15 0.19 19.87
N ALA A 148 -0.73 0.93 20.89
CA ALA A 148 -0.65 2.40 20.84
C ALA A 148 -1.98 3.13 20.53
N VAL A 149 -3.12 2.53 20.89
CA VAL A 149 -4.43 3.19 20.85
C VAL A 149 -4.70 4.00 22.12
N SER A 150 -5.53 5.02 22.01
CA SER A 150 -5.93 5.85 23.14
C SER A 150 -7.41 6.23 23.04
N ARG A 151 -7.94 6.81 24.13
CA ARG A 151 -9.33 7.26 24.19
C ARG A 151 -9.56 8.39 23.20
N THR A 152 -10.42 8.17 22.22
CA THR A 152 -10.78 9.18 21.20
C THR A 152 -11.93 10.08 21.65
N TYR A 153 -12.15 11.19 20.93
CA TYR A 153 -13.25 12.11 21.21
C TYR A 153 -14.65 11.51 21.00
N GLN A 154 -14.75 10.39 20.27
CA GLN A 154 -16.01 9.64 20.11
C GLN A 154 -16.25 8.61 21.22
N GLY A 155 -15.36 8.53 22.22
CA GLY A 155 -15.56 7.65 23.36
C GLY A 155 -15.30 6.17 23.05
N VAL A 156 -14.48 5.88 22.04
CA VAL A 156 -13.92 4.54 21.79
C VAL A 156 -12.40 4.60 21.87
N ASP A 157 -11.76 3.49 22.19
CA ASP A 157 -10.31 3.39 22.16
C ASP A 157 -9.87 3.08 20.72
N GLY A 158 -8.98 3.89 20.16
CA GLY A 158 -8.62 3.81 18.75
C GLY A 158 -7.52 4.78 18.36
N TYR A 159 -7.45 5.10 17.07
CA TYR A 159 -6.58 6.15 16.53
C TYR A 159 -7.41 7.37 16.11
N THR A 160 -6.77 8.53 16.05
CA THR A 160 -7.37 9.76 15.53
C THR A 160 -6.36 10.48 14.61
N PRO A 161 -6.06 9.88 13.43
CA PRO A 161 -5.20 10.51 12.43
C PRO A 161 -5.82 11.80 11.87
N ILE A 162 -4.97 12.63 11.28
CA ILE A 162 -5.37 13.87 10.59
C ILE A 162 -5.14 13.63 9.10
N ALA A 163 -6.23 13.56 8.32
CA ALA A 163 -6.14 13.45 6.88
C ALA A 163 -6.23 14.83 6.22
N LEU A 164 -5.41 15.04 5.18
CA LEU A 164 -5.55 16.16 4.25
C LEU A 164 -5.94 15.65 2.87
N TYR A 165 -7.06 16.14 2.34
CA TYR A 165 -7.53 15.88 0.99
C TYR A 165 -7.46 17.15 0.14
N LEU A 166 -6.82 17.07 -1.03
CA LEU A 166 -6.61 18.19 -1.95
C LEU A 166 -7.53 18.09 -3.16
N GLY A 167 -8.09 19.24 -3.55
CA GLY A 167 -8.92 19.38 -4.74
C GLY A 167 -10.33 18.83 -4.56
N ASN A 168 -11.16 19.02 -5.58
CA ASN A 168 -12.51 18.41 -5.61
C ASN A 168 -12.44 16.90 -5.93
N GLU A 169 -11.28 16.45 -6.42
CA GLU A 169 -10.94 15.07 -6.69
C GLU A 169 -10.71 14.27 -5.39
N GLY A 170 -10.38 14.93 -4.28
CA GLY A 170 -10.17 14.29 -2.98
C GLY A 170 -8.85 13.53 -2.89
N TRP A 171 -7.75 14.11 -3.39
CA TRP A 171 -6.43 13.47 -3.30
C TRP A 171 -5.91 13.46 -1.87
N ASN A 172 -5.74 12.28 -1.26
CA ASN A 172 -5.13 12.19 0.06
C ASN A 172 -3.62 12.49 -0.01
N LEU A 173 -3.20 13.53 0.71
CA LEU A 173 -1.79 13.94 0.79
C LEU A 173 -1.06 13.38 2.02
N GLY A 174 -1.80 12.93 3.03
CA GLY A 174 -1.24 12.41 4.28
C GLY A 174 -2.32 11.97 5.26
N LEU A 175 -1.89 11.22 6.28
CA LEU A 175 -2.67 10.66 7.40
C LEU A 175 -1.92 10.79 8.73
#